data_AF-A0A3D2T1H9-F1
#
_entry.id   AF-A0A3D2T1H9-F1
#
_cell.length_a   1.000
_cell.length_b   1.000
_cell.length_c   1.000
_cell.angle_alpha   90.00
_cell.angle_beta   90.00
_cell.angle_gamma   90.00
#
_symmetry.space_group_name_H-M   'P 1'
#
loop_
_entity.id
_entity.type
_entity.pdbx_description
1 polymer ?
#
loop_
_entity_poly.entity_id
_entity_poly.type
_entity_poly.pdbx_seq_one_letter_code
_entity_poly.pdbx_strand_id
1 'polypeptide(L)'
;MGVKRPNRRDFLKRGAALAGGVTLGAAEPVIRKATASAQSIEEQSQEVPSQEVQDWSSDELVAYGERSQHVTSVREPVNGRPSPDEFDLVFHIGTPLEEQVGAITPSSLFYFGTTRGSIVPTIDPAKHRLMIHGLVDRELIFTMDELKRFPSVTRLHFIECAGNGSSPRRGRLIESHGMTS
;
A
#
# COMPACT_ATOMS: atom_id res chain seq x y z
N MET A 1 -24.80 22.29 -29.80
CA MET A 1 -23.73 21.66 -30.61
C MET A 1 -22.90 20.78 -29.68
N GLY A 2 -23.16 19.47 -29.66
CA GLY A 2 -22.49 18.54 -28.75
C GLY A 2 -21.30 17.85 -29.41
N VAL A 3 -20.10 18.05 -28.87
CA VAL A 3 -18.87 17.41 -29.35
C VAL A 3 -18.88 15.93 -28.93
N LYS A 4 -18.97 15.01 -29.89
CA LYS A 4 -18.87 13.56 -29.64
C LYS A 4 -17.43 13.21 -29.24
N ARG A 5 -17.26 12.59 -28.06
CA ARG A 5 -15.96 12.09 -27.59
C ARG A 5 -15.52 10.89 -28.45
N PRO A 6 -14.25 10.81 -28.87
CA PRO A 6 -13.76 9.71 -29.70
C PRO A 6 -13.69 8.39 -28.91
N ASN A 7 -14.25 7.33 -29.50
CA ASN A 7 -14.32 5.98 -28.92
C ASN A 7 -13.02 5.21 -29.21
N ARG A 8 -12.26 4.85 -28.16
CA ARG A 8 -10.99 4.11 -28.26
C ARG A 8 -11.12 2.78 -29.02
N ARG A 9 -12.30 2.15 -28.99
CA ARG A 9 -12.56 0.89 -29.72
C ARG A 9 -12.59 1.06 -31.23
N ASP A 10 -13.01 2.21 -31.74
CA ASP A 10 -13.06 2.46 -33.19
C ASP A 10 -11.67 2.75 -33.77
N PHE A 11 -10.76 3.33 -32.97
CA PHE A 11 -9.37 3.55 -33.36
C PHE A 11 -8.63 2.21 -33.57
N LEU A 12 -8.77 1.27 -32.64
CA LEU A 12 -8.13 -0.05 -32.74
C LEU A 12 -8.67 -0.87 -33.90
N LYS A 13 -9.98 -0.81 -34.18
CA LYS A 13 -10.59 -1.47 -35.35
C LYS A 13 -10.06 -0.93 -36.67
N ARG A 14 -9.79 0.38 -36.75
CA ARG A 14 -9.21 1.00 -37.95
C ARG A 14 -7.72 0.67 -38.13
N GLY A 15 -6.98 0.43 -37.05
CA GLY A 15 -5.58 0.00 -37.11
C GLY A 15 -5.38 -1.38 -37.73
N ALA A 16 -6.30 -2.33 -37.48
CA ALA A 16 -6.22 -3.69 -38.03
C ALA A 16 -6.40 -3.74 -39.56
N ALA A 17 -7.06 -2.74 -40.17
CA ALA A 17 -7.28 -2.68 -41.61
C ALA A 17 -6.04 -2.22 -42.40
N LEU A 18 -5.03 -1.64 -41.76
CA LEU A 18 -3.79 -1.19 -42.41
C LEU A 18 -2.71 -2.27 -42.51
N ALA A 19 -2.86 -3.40 -41.81
CA ALA A 19 -1.93 -4.54 -41.88
C ALA A 19 -2.38 -5.64 -42.88
N GLY A 20 -3.53 -5.47 -43.54
CA GLY A 20 -4.14 -6.46 -44.44
C GLY A 20 -4.16 -6.05 -45.92
N GLY A 21 -3.18 -5.27 -46.38
CA GLY A 21 -3.09 -4.86 -47.77
C GLY A 21 -2.47 -5.93 -48.67
N VAL A 22 -3.31 -6.72 -49.34
CA VAL A 22 -3.30 -7.10 -50.78
C VAL A 22 -4.18 -8.35 -50.96
N THR A 23 -5.36 -8.20 -51.56
CA THR A 23 -6.02 -9.27 -52.31
C THR A 23 -6.35 -8.74 -53.70
N LEU A 24 -5.79 -9.38 -54.73
CA LEU A 24 -6.36 -9.51 -56.07
C LEU A 24 -5.38 -10.35 -56.91
N GLY A 25 -5.76 -11.59 -57.22
CA GLY A 25 -5.01 -12.46 -58.13
C GLY A 25 -5.29 -13.94 -57.86
N ALA A 26 -6.13 -14.54 -58.69
CA ALA A 26 -6.40 -15.98 -58.69
C ALA A 26 -5.12 -16.77 -59.03
N ALA A 27 -4.68 -17.63 -58.11
CA ALA A 27 -3.73 -18.71 -58.39
C ALA A 27 -3.95 -19.84 -57.38
N GLU A 28 -3.94 -21.08 -57.87
CA GLU A 28 -4.14 -22.32 -57.12
C GLU A 28 -3.21 -22.47 -55.90
N PRO A 29 -3.60 -23.27 -54.88
CA PRO A 29 -2.75 -23.53 -53.73
C PRO A 29 -1.58 -24.42 -54.16
N VAL A 30 -0.46 -23.81 -54.54
CA VAL A 30 0.82 -24.54 -54.59
C VAL A 30 1.24 -24.81 -53.16
N ILE A 31 0.98 -26.03 -52.68
CA ILE A 31 1.58 -26.56 -51.46
C ILE A 31 3.09 -26.65 -51.71
N ARG A 32 3.80 -25.56 -51.44
CA ARG A 32 5.26 -25.60 -51.29
C ARG A 32 5.55 -26.27 -49.97
N LYS A 33 5.99 -27.52 -50.04
CA LYS A 33 6.63 -28.25 -48.96
C LYS A 33 7.92 -27.49 -48.61
N ALA A 34 7.82 -26.55 -47.67
CA ALA A 34 8.98 -25.89 -47.12
C ALA A 34 9.75 -26.93 -46.29
N THR A 35 10.87 -27.37 -46.84
CA THR A 35 11.91 -28.09 -46.11
C THR A 35 12.29 -27.26 -44.90
N ALA A 36 12.08 -27.82 -43.71
CA ALA A 36 12.58 -27.27 -42.47
C ALA A 36 14.10 -27.13 -42.60
N SER A 37 14.57 -25.90 -42.81
CA SER A 37 15.95 -25.56 -42.52
C SER A 37 16.06 -25.66 -41.00
N ALA A 38 16.78 -26.67 -40.53
CA ALA A 38 17.27 -26.71 -39.16
C ALA A 38 18.28 -25.57 -38.99
N GLN A 39 17.76 -24.35 -38.89
CA GLN A 39 18.47 -23.30 -38.19
C GLN A 39 18.31 -23.65 -36.73
N SER A 40 19.41 -24.12 -36.14
CA SER A 40 19.58 -24.21 -34.70
C SER A 40 19.06 -22.91 -34.10
N ILE A 41 17.92 -23.00 -33.44
CA ILE A 41 17.57 -22.04 -32.40
C ILE A 41 18.70 -22.25 -31.40
N GLU A 42 19.66 -21.33 -31.41
CA GLU A 42 20.53 -21.16 -30.25
C GLU A 42 19.57 -21.07 -29.07
N GLU A 43 19.63 -22.06 -28.18
CA GLU A 43 19.07 -21.98 -26.84
C GLU A 43 19.78 -20.81 -26.18
N GLN A 44 19.30 -19.61 -26.48
CA GLN A 44 19.52 -18.46 -25.66
C GLN A 44 18.69 -18.75 -24.42
N SER A 45 19.33 -19.48 -23.50
CA SER A 45 18.86 -19.65 -22.14
C SER A 45 18.66 -18.23 -21.63
N GLN A 46 17.44 -17.70 -21.73
CA GLN A 46 17.04 -16.61 -20.87
C GLN A 46 17.18 -17.21 -19.48
N GLU A 47 18.28 -16.87 -18.81
CA GLU A 47 18.33 -16.90 -17.36
C GLU A 47 17.10 -16.13 -16.90
N VAL A 48 16.02 -16.87 -16.64
CA VAL A 48 14.93 -16.38 -15.83
C VAL A 48 15.62 -16.04 -14.53
N PRO A 49 15.72 -14.74 -14.14
CA PRO A 49 16.30 -14.39 -12.86
C PRO A 49 15.63 -15.29 -11.84
N SER A 50 16.41 -16.03 -11.07
CA SER A 50 15.90 -16.96 -10.07
C SER A 50 14.82 -16.22 -9.29
N GLN A 51 13.56 -16.57 -9.52
CA GLN A 51 12.49 -15.94 -8.78
C GLN A 51 12.78 -16.30 -7.33
N GLU A 52 13.09 -15.30 -6.50
CA GLU A 52 13.15 -15.47 -5.07
C GLU A 52 11.72 -15.81 -4.64
N VAL A 53 11.42 -17.11 -4.68
CA VAL A 53 10.13 -17.64 -4.27
C VAL A 53 10.10 -17.51 -2.76
N GLN A 54 9.20 -16.66 -2.27
CA GLN A 54 8.96 -16.54 -0.84
C GLN A 54 8.64 -17.94 -0.28
N ASP A 55 9.40 -18.38 0.73
CA ASP A 55 9.25 -19.70 1.31
C ASP A 55 8.07 -19.74 2.29
N TRP A 56 6.89 -20.02 1.73
CA TRP A 56 5.64 -20.20 2.47
C TRP A 56 5.63 -21.43 3.41
N SER A 57 6.72 -22.18 3.52
CA SER A 57 6.82 -23.30 4.47
C SER A 57 7.27 -22.89 5.87
N SER A 58 7.67 -21.62 6.07
CA SER A 58 8.07 -21.14 7.40
C SER A 58 6.87 -20.86 8.33
N ASP A 59 6.96 -21.33 9.57
CA ASP A 59 5.89 -21.20 10.57
C ASP A 59 5.51 -19.73 10.83
N GLU A 60 6.47 -18.80 10.85
CA GLU A 60 6.22 -17.37 11.11
C GLU A 60 5.45 -16.70 9.96
N LEU A 61 5.86 -16.97 8.72
CA LEU A 61 5.19 -16.45 7.54
C LEU A 61 3.75 -16.97 7.43
N VAL A 62 3.52 -18.23 7.81
CA VAL A 62 2.17 -18.81 7.86
C VAL A 62 1.35 -18.23 9.02
N ALA A 63 1.95 -18.05 10.20
CA ALA A 63 1.24 -17.63 11.39
C ALA A 63 0.82 -16.15 11.36
N TYR A 64 1.63 -15.26 10.79
CA TYR A 64 1.38 -13.82 10.79
C TYR A 64 1.44 -13.19 9.40
N GLY A 65 2.37 -13.65 8.55
CA GLY A 65 2.63 -13.05 7.25
C GLY A 65 3.79 -12.05 7.27
N GLU A 66 4.30 -11.71 6.09
CA GLU A 66 5.32 -10.67 5.92
C GLU A 66 4.95 -9.72 4.78
N ARG A 67 5.60 -8.56 4.76
CA ARG A 67 5.46 -7.61 3.67
C ARG A 67 6.19 -8.14 2.43
N SER A 68 5.55 -8.07 1.27
CA SER A 68 6.22 -8.37 0.00
C SER A 68 7.47 -7.50 -0.20
N GLN A 69 8.56 -8.12 -0.63
CA GLN A 69 9.83 -7.46 -0.96
C GLN A 69 9.71 -6.32 -1.99
N HIS A 70 8.66 -6.30 -2.80
CA HIS A 70 8.43 -5.24 -3.80
C HIS A 70 7.72 -4.01 -3.24
N VAL A 71 7.19 -4.06 -2.01
CA VAL A 71 6.48 -2.93 -1.39
C VAL A 71 7.48 -2.07 -0.63
N THR A 72 7.85 -0.94 -1.22
CA THR A 72 8.85 0.00 -0.67
C THR A 72 8.26 1.10 0.21
N SER A 73 6.93 1.17 0.34
CA SER A 73 6.26 2.23 1.09
C SER A 73 6.61 2.20 2.56
N VAL A 74 7.15 3.31 3.07
CA VAL A 74 7.59 3.45 4.46
C VAL A 74 6.99 4.70 5.09
N ARG A 75 6.81 4.64 6.41
CA ARG A 75 6.52 5.84 7.20
C ARG A 75 7.81 6.64 7.38
N GLU A 76 7.71 7.96 7.41
CA GLU A 76 8.89 8.83 7.56
C GLU A 76 8.76 9.75 8.77
N PRO A 77 9.83 9.96 9.57
CA PRO A 77 9.79 10.89 10.67
C PRO A 77 9.50 12.33 10.20
N VAL A 78 8.51 12.96 10.82
CA VAL A 78 8.07 14.30 10.44
C VAL A 78 9.14 15.34 10.79
N ASN A 79 9.36 16.29 9.89
CA ASN A 79 10.37 17.36 10.00
C ASN A 79 11.81 16.84 10.16
N GLY A 80 12.11 15.61 9.72
CA GLY A 80 13.46 15.04 9.73
C GLY A 80 14.02 14.76 11.13
N ARG A 81 13.18 14.80 12.16
CA ARG A 81 13.59 14.43 13.52
C ARG A 81 13.61 12.91 13.63
N PRO A 82 14.74 12.27 13.99
CA PRO A 82 14.78 10.83 14.22
C PRO A 82 13.70 10.37 15.20
N SER A 83 13.13 9.20 14.95
CA SER A 83 12.06 8.62 15.75
C SER A 83 12.17 7.09 15.72
N PRO A 84 12.67 6.44 16.79
CA PRO A 84 13.13 7.05 18.05
C PRO A 84 14.34 7.98 17.89
N ASP A 85 14.50 8.97 18.76
CA ASP A 85 15.74 9.74 18.89
C ASP A 85 16.75 9.07 19.83
N GLU A 86 17.88 9.72 20.12
CA GLU A 86 18.95 9.18 20.99
C GLU A 86 18.51 8.91 22.45
N PHE A 87 17.32 9.41 22.84
CA PHE A 87 16.72 9.22 24.15
C PHE A 87 15.54 8.24 24.11
N ASP A 88 15.41 7.45 23.04
CA ASP A 88 14.30 6.52 22.80
C ASP A 88 12.92 7.20 22.70
N LEU A 89 12.88 8.51 22.46
CA LEU A 89 11.61 9.23 22.30
C LEU A 89 11.10 9.09 20.87
N VAL A 90 9.88 8.60 20.72
CA VAL A 90 9.19 8.50 19.43
C VAL A 90 8.46 9.81 19.14
N PHE A 91 8.70 10.38 17.96
CA PHE A 91 8.06 11.60 17.46
C PHE A 91 6.98 11.29 16.44
N HIS A 92 6.44 12.33 15.83
CA HIS A 92 5.49 12.17 14.75
C HIS A 92 6.14 11.42 13.59
N ILE A 93 5.50 10.36 13.09
CA ILE A 93 5.94 9.61 11.90
C ILE A 93 4.81 9.64 10.88
N GLY A 94 5.05 10.30 9.75
CA GLY A 94 4.07 10.50 8.69
C GLY A 94 3.78 9.23 7.90
N THR A 95 2.56 9.11 7.41
CA THR A 95 2.13 8.05 6.49
C THR A 95 2.43 8.46 5.03
N PRO A 96 2.88 7.52 4.18
CA PRO A 96 3.07 7.79 2.74
C PRO A 96 1.72 7.71 2.01
N LEU A 97 0.88 8.75 2.13
CA LEU A 97 -0.46 8.76 1.51
C LEU A 97 -0.39 8.65 -0.02
N GLU A 98 0.64 9.23 -0.63
CA GLU A 98 0.87 9.23 -2.07
C GLU A 98 1.08 7.83 -2.67
N GLU A 99 1.48 6.87 -1.84
CA GLU A 99 1.70 5.47 -2.22
C GLU A 99 0.53 4.56 -1.82
N GLN A 100 -0.51 5.12 -1.20
CA GLN A 100 -1.67 4.38 -0.73
C GLN A 100 -2.89 4.65 -1.61
N VAL A 101 -3.79 3.66 -1.66
CA VAL A 101 -5.05 3.76 -2.39
C VAL A 101 -6.20 3.30 -1.52
N GLY A 102 -7.36 3.92 -1.70
CA GLY A 102 -8.56 3.61 -0.93
C GLY A 102 -8.66 4.41 0.38
N ALA A 103 -9.54 3.94 1.27
CA ALA A 103 -9.92 4.67 2.48
C ALA A 103 -9.36 4.07 3.78
N ILE A 104 -8.67 2.92 3.71
CA ILE A 104 -8.14 2.22 4.88
C ILE A 104 -6.63 2.25 4.80
N THR A 105 -5.98 3.05 5.65
CA THR A 105 -4.54 3.00 5.82
C THR A 105 -4.14 1.71 6.55
N PRO A 106 -3.23 0.89 5.99
CA PRO A 106 -2.74 -0.31 6.66
C PRO A 106 -2.11 0.03 8.01
N SER A 107 -2.31 -0.80 9.05
CA SER A 107 -1.81 -0.53 10.40
C SER A 107 -0.29 -0.27 10.46
N SER A 108 0.49 -0.92 9.60
CA SER A 108 1.95 -0.72 9.51
C SER A 108 2.37 0.60 8.86
N LEU A 109 1.44 1.27 8.17
CA LEU A 109 1.61 2.58 7.55
C LEU A 109 0.82 3.69 8.26
N PHE A 110 0.01 3.37 9.28
CA PHE A 110 -0.78 4.36 10.01
C PHE A 110 0.11 5.44 10.66
N TYR A 111 -0.28 6.70 10.49
CA TYR A 111 0.38 7.86 11.07
C TYR A 111 0.60 7.69 12.58
N PHE A 112 1.81 7.96 13.04
CA PHE A 112 2.16 7.89 14.46
C PHE A 112 2.23 9.31 15.04
N GLY A 113 1.37 9.64 16.00
CA GLY A 113 1.34 10.95 16.65
C GLY A 113 1.74 10.89 18.13
N THR A 114 2.66 11.76 18.57
CA THR A 114 3.07 11.85 19.98
C THR A 114 3.13 13.29 20.46
N THR A 115 2.91 13.51 21.76
CA THR A 115 2.97 14.85 22.34
C THR A 115 4.37 15.10 22.91
N ARG A 116 5.17 15.94 22.23
CA ARG A 116 6.54 16.32 22.62
C ARG A 116 7.53 15.16 22.75
N GLY A 117 7.31 14.08 21.99
CA GLY A 117 8.10 12.86 22.13
C GLY A 117 7.57 11.99 23.25
N SER A 118 7.50 10.68 23.02
CA SER A 118 6.98 9.76 24.02
C SER A 118 7.66 8.40 23.91
N ILE A 119 7.87 7.78 25.07
CA ILE A 119 8.22 6.36 25.14
C ILE A 119 6.92 5.60 24.92
N VAL A 120 6.90 4.70 23.93
CA VAL A 120 5.72 3.85 23.68
C VAL A 120 5.64 2.82 24.81
N PRO A 121 4.56 2.82 25.62
CA PRO A 121 4.50 1.95 26.77
C PRO A 121 4.26 0.50 26.36
N THR A 122 5.05 -0.42 26.92
CA THR A 122 4.76 -1.85 26.88
C THR A 122 3.70 -2.15 27.94
N ILE A 123 2.45 -2.31 27.52
CA ILE A 123 1.31 -2.52 28.41
C ILE A 123 0.95 -4.01 28.46
N ASP A 124 1.01 -4.61 29.65
CA ASP A 124 0.42 -5.92 29.93
C ASP A 124 -1.11 -5.79 30.05
N PRO A 125 -1.92 -6.36 29.13
CA PRO A 125 -3.37 -6.22 29.16
C PRO A 125 -4.03 -6.75 30.44
N ALA A 126 -3.43 -7.74 31.11
CA ALA A 126 -3.96 -8.30 32.37
C ALA A 126 -3.81 -7.31 33.54
N LYS A 127 -2.79 -6.45 33.49
CA LYS A 127 -2.50 -5.44 34.51
C LYS A 127 -3.09 -4.07 34.17
N HIS A 128 -3.46 -3.83 32.91
CA HIS A 128 -4.03 -2.57 32.47
C HIS A 128 -5.39 -2.28 33.13
N ARG A 129 -5.62 -1.02 33.49
CA ARG A 129 -6.87 -0.53 34.09
C ARG A 129 -7.29 0.77 33.45
N LEU A 130 -8.58 0.91 33.14
CA LEU A 130 -9.19 2.18 32.73
C LEU A 130 -9.98 2.76 33.90
N MET A 131 -9.67 4.00 34.30
CA MET A 131 -10.38 4.71 35.35
C MET A 131 -11.30 5.78 34.74
N ILE A 132 -12.56 5.81 35.18
CA ILE A 132 -13.52 6.89 34.92
C ILE A 132 -13.79 7.58 36.24
N HIS A 133 -13.47 8.87 36.34
CA HIS A 133 -13.58 9.66 37.56
C HIS A 133 -13.93 11.12 37.25
N GLY A 134 -14.13 11.96 38.26
CA GLY A 134 -14.45 13.39 38.10
C GLY A 134 -15.93 13.70 38.36
N LEU A 135 -16.61 14.39 37.43
CA LEU A 135 -18.03 14.75 37.56
C LEU A 135 -18.94 13.57 37.18
N VAL A 136 -18.88 12.50 37.98
CA VAL A 136 -19.67 11.28 37.81
C VAL A 136 -20.31 10.89 39.15
N ASP A 137 -21.50 10.29 39.12
CA ASP A 137 -22.17 9.81 40.33
C ASP A 137 -21.36 8.72 41.04
N ARG A 138 -20.63 7.91 40.26
CA ARG A 138 -19.78 6.83 40.75
C ARG A 138 -18.52 6.71 39.90
N GLU A 139 -17.37 6.78 40.56
CA GLU A 139 -16.09 6.47 39.94
C GLU A 139 -15.96 4.96 39.70
N LEU A 140 -15.40 4.58 38.55
CA LEU A 140 -15.28 3.20 38.10
C LEU A 140 -13.88 2.90 37.60
N ILE A 141 -13.40 1.69 37.86
CA ILE A 141 -12.14 1.17 37.33
C ILE A 141 -12.46 -0.15 36.64
N PHE A 142 -12.03 -0.28 35.38
CA PHE A 142 -12.28 -1.47 34.56
C PHE A 142 -10.99 -2.19 34.19
N THR A 143 -11.05 -3.52 34.18
CA THR A 143 -10.10 -4.41 33.49
C THR A 143 -10.39 -4.47 31.99
N MET A 144 -9.44 -4.97 31.20
CA MET A 144 -9.67 -5.21 29.77
C MET A 144 -10.80 -6.21 29.50
N ASP A 145 -10.97 -7.23 30.34
CA ASP A 145 -12.03 -8.24 30.19
C ASP A 145 -13.41 -7.65 30.47
N GLU A 146 -13.53 -6.72 31.42
CA GLU A 146 -14.78 -6.01 31.69
C GLU A 146 -15.11 -5.04 30.56
N LEU A 147 -14.13 -4.32 30.02
CA LEU A 147 -14.34 -3.41 28.87
C LEU A 147 -14.86 -4.15 27.65
N LYS A 148 -14.33 -5.35 27.36
CA LYS A 148 -14.75 -6.17 26.21
C LYS A 148 -16.17 -6.74 26.34
N ARG A 149 -16.80 -6.68 27.50
CA ARG A 149 -18.19 -7.15 27.71
C ARG A 149 -19.24 -6.10 27.33
N PHE A 150 -18.86 -4.83 27.17
CA PHE A 150 -19.76 -3.80 26.68
C PHE A 150 -20.09 -4.01 25.19
N PRO A 151 -21.24 -3.50 24.70
CA PRO A 151 -21.57 -3.56 23.28
C PRO A 151 -20.52 -2.86 22.41
N SER A 152 -20.05 -3.56 21.37
CA SER A 152 -19.08 -3.01 20.41
C SER A 152 -19.77 -2.27 19.27
N VAL A 153 -19.15 -1.17 18.81
CA VAL A 153 -19.58 -0.40 17.63
C VAL A 153 -18.39 -0.22 16.69
N THR A 154 -18.60 -0.46 15.40
CA THR A 154 -17.58 -0.24 14.35
C THR A 154 -17.92 1.01 13.55
N ARG A 155 -16.94 1.90 13.38
CA ARG A 155 -17.06 3.13 12.58
C ARG A 155 -15.75 3.42 11.85
N LEU A 156 -15.87 3.97 10.65
CA LEU A 156 -14.72 4.49 9.89
C LEU A 156 -14.52 5.97 10.23
N HIS A 157 -13.34 6.32 10.67
CA HIS A 157 -12.92 7.70 10.92
C HIS A 157 -11.50 7.87 10.36
N PHE A 158 -11.20 9.08 9.89
CA PHE A 158 -9.82 9.49 9.73
C PHE A 158 -9.33 10.14 11.03
N ILE A 159 -8.03 10.09 11.27
CA ILE A 159 -7.35 10.78 12.37
C ILE A 159 -6.31 11.69 11.76
N GLU A 160 -6.48 13.00 11.94
CA GLU A 160 -5.56 14.01 11.45
C GLU A 160 -4.96 14.80 12.62
N CYS A 161 -3.64 14.98 12.60
CA CYS A 161 -2.97 15.87 13.54
C CYS A 161 -3.34 17.32 13.27
N ALA A 162 -3.62 18.10 14.31
CA ALA A 162 -3.84 19.55 14.18
C ALA A 162 -2.63 20.30 13.58
N GLY A 163 -1.44 19.70 13.60
CA GLY A 163 -0.24 20.24 12.94
C GLY A 163 -0.08 19.85 11.47
N ASN A 164 -0.99 19.06 10.90
CA ASN A 164 -0.97 18.67 9.48
C ASN A 164 -1.26 19.88 8.60
N GLY A 165 -0.55 20.02 7.48
CA GLY A 165 -0.74 21.18 6.63
C GLY A 165 0.38 21.43 5.62
N SER A 166 0.00 22.15 4.56
CA SER A 166 0.93 22.54 3.50
C SER A 166 1.81 23.73 3.92
N SER A 167 3.05 23.73 3.43
CA SER A 167 3.98 24.86 3.54
C SER A 167 4.78 24.93 2.24
N PRO A 168 5.13 26.14 1.72
CA PRO A 168 6.00 26.26 0.56
C PRO A 168 7.38 25.60 0.73
N ARG A 169 7.78 25.29 1.97
CA ARG A 169 9.03 24.57 2.29
C ARG A 169 8.91 23.04 2.19
N ARG A 170 7.69 22.51 2.08
CA ARG A 170 7.40 21.07 2.03
C ARG A 170 7.19 20.69 0.57
N GLY A 171 8.07 19.85 0.04
CA GLY A 171 8.09 19.48 -1.37
C GLY A 171 7.38 18.15 -1.65
N ARG A 172 7.28 17.28 -0.64
CA ARG A 172 6.65 15.96 -0.76
C ARG A 172 5.29 15.90 -0.06
N LEU A 173 4.44 14.98 -0.50
CA LEU A 173 3.08 14.87 0.03
C LEU A 173 3.10 14.37 1.48
N ILE A 174 3.94 13.40 1.81
CA ILE A 174 4.18 12.96 3.20
C ILE A 174 4.59 14.10 4.15
N GLU A 175 5.33 15.10 3.67
CA GLU A 175 5.78 16.23 4.50
C GLU A 175 4.63 17.18 4.84
N SER A 176 3.65 17.31 3.95
CA SER A 176 2.53 18.26 4.05
C SER A 176 1.26 17.65 4.61
N HIS A 177 0.97 16.40 4.25
CA HIS A 177 -0.29 15.71 4.57
C HIS A 177 -0.06 14.38 5.29
N GLY A 178 1.18 13.94 5.51
CA GLY A 178 1.47 12.63 6.11
C GLY A 178 1.04 12.48 7.57
N MET A 179 0.61 13.55 8.26
CA MET A 179 0.10 13.44 9.63
C MET A 179 -1.42 13.19 9.70
N THR A 180 -1.91 12.32 8.81
CA THR A 180 -3.30 11.84 8.80
C THR A 180 -3.35 10.38 8.37
N SER A 181 -4.37 9.63 8.77
CA SER A 181 -4.67 8.26 8.29
C SER A 181 -6.14 7.94 8.43
#